data_AF-A0A3C1Q741-F1
#
_entry.id   AF-A0A3C1Q741-F1
#
_cell.length_a   1.000
_cell.length_b   1.000
_cell.length_c   1.000
_cell.angle_alpha   90.00
_cell.angle_beta   90.00
_cell.angle_gamma   90.00
#
_symmetry.space_group_name_H-M   'P 1'
#
loop_
_entity.id
_entity.type
_entity.pdbx_description
1 polymer ?
#
loop_
_entity_poly.entity_id
_entity_poly.type
_entity_poly.pdbx_seq_one_letter_code
_entity_poly.pdbx_strand_id
1 'polypeptide(L)'
;MESKAKKASVVVMARTGLLLTLVLMIAFGFFADITLADSGLSDLSTKRTELTTLQSKIEQIKQTLSQKSRQEKDALRALQRTEEELLAIESRIEQTEKRLKDAERKLVQTRAELAEAERQLETATEQYEVSLHSLEDRLVFIYKLGPGSMLELLLGSSSFADFVTRYDYLGVIARQDADVYAEIRAEKEALEEQREEICARKAELEETSIEIALLSSSLAEQKRSIQPVLAQRSQYASRVAAERERWERELAEEERASRELEQTIREMQTRLGESGEIMKWTGKFIWPVQFRRISDVFGWRVHPIYKTRRFHSGMDLAASTGTPVKAAADGRV
;
A
#
# COMPACT_ATOMS: atom_id res chain seq x y z
N MET A 1 70.51 -56.36 24.93
CA MET A 1 70.56 -55.02 25.55
C MET A 1 69.22 -54.84 26.22
N GLU A 2 69.13 -55.19 27.51
CA GLU A 2 69.07 -54.21 28.61
C GLU A 2 67.84 -53.28 28.51
N SER A 3 67.06 -52.98 29.53
CA SER A 3 66.94 -53.47 30.89
C SER A 3 65.71 -52.74 31.46
N LYS A 4 64.67 -53.52 31.75
CA LYS A 4 63.91 -53.51 33.00
C LYS A 4 63.64 -52.17 33.74
N ALA A 5 62.36 -52.08 34.14
CA ALA A 5 61.90 -51.78 35.50
C ALA A 5 62.03 -50.30 35.96
N LYS A 6 61.18 -49.74 36.82
CA LYS A 6 60.07 -50.18 37.69
C LYS A 6 59.42 -48.86 38.19
N LYS A 7 58.11 -48.80 38.45
CA LYS A 7 57.50 -48.85 39.81
C LYS A 7 58.30 -48.05 40.86
N ALA A 8 57.72 -47.27 41.75
CA ALA A 8 56.36 -46.98 42.16
C ALA A 8 56.48 -45.99 43.34
N SER A 9 55.32 -45.62 43.90
CA SER A 9 55.08 -45.60 45.36
C SER A 9 54.92 -44.25 46.05
N VAL A 10 53.66 -44.07 46.52
CA VAL A 10 53.29 -43.77 47.92
C VAL A 10 53.27 -42.31 48.34
N VAL A 11 52.06 -41.76 48.46
CA VAL A 11 51.44 -41.18 49.69
C VAL A 11 49.91 -41.27 49.45
N VAL A 12 49.10 -42.14 50.06
CA VAL A 12 48.68 -42.35 51.47
C VAL A 12 47.68 -41.31 52.01
N MET A 13 46.49 -41.84 52.34
CA MET A 13 45.46 -41.40 53.30
C MET A 13 44.63 -40.15 52.98
N ALA A 14 43.34 -40.32 52.65
CA ALA A 14 42.19 -40.59 53.56
C ALA A 14 41.77 -39.30 54.29
N ARG A 15 40.53 -38.83 54.19
CA ARG A 15 39.28 -39.52 54.59
C ARG A 15 38.08 -38.77 53.97
N THR A 16 37.24 -39.45 53.17
CA THR A 16 35.83 -39.82 53.49
C THR A 16 34.97 -38.61 53.90
N GLY A 17 33.87 -38.23 53.24
CA GLY A 17 32.87 -39.00 52.53
C GLY A 17 31.50 -38.78 53.20
N LEU A 18 30.45 -38.70 52.39
CA LEU A 18 29.04 -39.00 52.67
C LEU A 18 28.01 -37.85 52.79
N LEU A 19 27.08 -37.91 51.84
CA LEU A 19 25.63 -37.66 51.80
C LEU A 19 24.87 -37.07 53.01
N LEU A 20 23.70 -36.50 52.61
CA LEU A 20 22.37 -36.67 53.20
C LEU A 20 21.91 -35.63 54.23
N THR A 21 20.74 -35.02 53.93
CA THR A 21 19.61 -34.77 54.83
C THR A 21 19.83 -33.98 56.13
N LEU A 22 19.11 -32.85 56.28
CA LEU A 22 17.87 -32.80 57.07
C LEU A 22 18.12 -32.77 58.60
N VAL A 23 17.89 -31.58 59.18
CA VAL A 23 17.15 -31.40 60.44
C VAL A 23 17.84 -31.69 61.79
N LEU A 24 17.51 -30.79 62.74
CA LEU A 24 17.52 -30.94 64.22
C LEU A 24 18.88 -30.80 64.93
N MET A 25 19.08 -29.70 65.68
CA MET A 25 18.86 -29.59 67.15
C MET A 25 20.07 -30.09 67.96
N ILE A 26 20.53 -29.49 69.05
CA ILE A 26 20.02 -28.53 70.04
C ILE A 26 21.24 -28.06 70.87
N ALA A 27 21.04 -27.00 71.64
CA ALA A 27 21.79 -26.56 72.83
C ALA A 27 23.00 -25.64 72.53
N PHE A 28 23.11 -24.45 73.12
CA PHE A 28 22.51 -23.94 74.34
C PHE A 28 22.63 -22.40 74.35
N GLY A 29 21.58 -21.69 74.76
CA GLY A 29 21.65 -20.22 74.90
C GLY A 29 20.28 -19.55 74.98
N PHE A 30 19.42 -20.00 75.89
CA PHE A 30 18.24 -19.27 76.32
C PHE A 30 18.70 -17.97 77.02
N PHE A 31 18.53 -16.82 76.36
CA PHE A 31 18.13 -15.59 77.02
C PHE A 31 16.90 -15.09 76.29
N ALA A 32 15.76 -15.26 76.94
CA ALA A 32 14.51 -14.66 76.54
C ALA A 32 14.61 -13.16 76.84
N ASP A 33 14.80 -12.36 75.79
CA ASP A 33 14.26 -11.00 75.77
C ASP A 33 12.99 -11.03 74.94
N ILE A 34 11.89 -10.76 75.62
CA ILE A 34 10.58 -10.51 75.05
C ILE A 34 10.66 -9.17 74.30
N THR A 35 10.75 -9.20 72.98
CA THR A 35 10.36 -8.08 72.11
C THR A 35 9.08 -8.47 71.37
N LEU A 36 7.96 -8.25 72.06
CA LEU A 36 6.66 -8.07 71.45
C LEU A 36 6.67 -6.79 70.58
N ALA A 37 6.12 -6.89 69.37
CA ALA A 37 5.75 -5.82 68.43
C ALA A 37 6.87 -5.11 67.62
N ASP A 38 7.32 -5.73 66.50
CA ASP A 38 7.98 -4.98 65.39
C ASP A 38 7.70 -5.56 63.97
N SER A 39 6.86 -6.61 63.84
CA SER A 39 6.59 -7.26 62.55
C SER A 39 5.62 -6.49 61.65
N GLY A 40 4.68 -5.73 62.23
CA GLY A 40 3.67 -4.99 61.45
C GLY A 40 4.22 -3.73 60.76
N LEU A 41 5.15 -3.03 61.42
CA LEU A 41 5.80 -1.82 60.87
C LEU A 41 6.83 -2.15 59.79
N SER A 42 7.56 -3.25 59.94
CA SER A 42 8.51 -3.75 58.93
C SER A 42 7.81 -4.33 57.69
N ASP A 43 6.69 -5.03 57.83
CA ASP A 43 5.88 -5.48 56.69
C ASP A 43 5.25 -4.28 55.94
N LEU A 44 4.74 -3.28 56.67
CA LEU A 44 4.21 -2.04 56.09
C LEU A 44 5.27 -1.24 55.32
N SER A 45 6.49 -1.14 55.85
CA SER A 45 7.59 -0.44 55.15
C SER A 45 7.98 -1.19 53.87
N THR A 46 7.99 -2.52 53.91
CA THR A 46 8.25 -3.38 52.74
C THR A 46 7.16 -3.21 51.66
N LYS A 47 5.88 -3.15 52.05
CA LYS A 47 4.78 -2.90 51.10
C LYS A 47 4.81 -1.49 50.52
N ARG A 48 5.26 -0.49 51.29
CA ARG A 48 5.49 0.88 50.78
C ARG A 48 6.63 0.93 49.78
N THR A 49 7.75 0.24 50.01
CA THR A 49 8.85 0.18 49.04
C THR A 49 8.42 -0.54 47.76
N GLU A 50 7.66 -1.63 47.86
CA GLU A 50 7.01 -2.29 46.72
C GLU A 50 6.13 -1.31 45.93
N LEU A 51 5.29 -0.51 46.61
CA LEU A 51 4.41 0.47 45.97
C LEU A 51 5.20 1.56 45.26
N THR A 52 6.25 2.11 45.88
CA THR A 52 7.10 3.13 45.23
C THR A 52 7.82 2.57 43.99
N THR A 53 8.25 1.30 44.05
CA THR A 53 8.87 0.62 42.92
C THR A 53 7.86 0.44 41.78
N LEU A 54 6.63 0.07 42.11
CA LEU A 54 5.54 -0.10 41.17
C LEU A 54 5.09 1.22 40.53
N GLN A 55 5.02 2.29 41.31
CA GLN A 55 4.75 3.65 40.82
C GLN A 55 5.85 4.13 39.86
N SER A 56 7.12 3.85 40.16
CA SER A 56 8.25 4.13 39.27
C SER A 56 8.14 3.36 37.94
N LYS A 57 7.77 2.07 37.99
CA LYS A 57 7.51 1.25 36.79
C LYS A 57 6.36 1.81 35.95
N ILE A 58 5.24 2.18 36.57
CA ILE A 58 4.10 2.80 35.88
C ILE A 58 4.53 4.10 35.19
N GLU A 59 5.36 4.92 35.83
CA GLU A 59 5.83 6.17 35.23
C GLU A 59 6.79 5.92 34.04
N GLN A 60 7.68 4.92 34.14
CA GLN A 60 8.51 4.48 33.02
C GLN A 60 7.67 3.95 31.85
N ILE A 61 6.62 3.18 32.14
CA ILE A 61 5.68 2.68 31.13
C ILE A 61 4.97 3.85 30.47
N LYS A 62 4.45 4.84 31.23
CA LYS A 62 3.81 6.05 30.68
C LYS A 62 4.75 6.87 29.79
N GLN A 63 6.02 7.03 30.19
CA GLN A 63 7.02 7.71 29.37
C GLN A 63 7.27 6.96 28.06
N THR A 64 7.45 5.64 28.12
CA THR A 64 7.60 4.77 26.94
C THR A 64 6.37 4.87 26.04
N LEU A 65 5.17 4.92 26.62
CA LEU A 65 3.91 5.10 25.93
C LEU A 65 3.80 6.43 25.20
N SER A 66 4.26 7.51 25.83
CA SER A 66 4.28 8.82 25.18
C SER A 66 5.19 8.84 23.95
N GLN A 67 6.32 8.12 23.99
CA GLN A 67 7.21 7.95 22.84
C GLN A 67 6.58 7.06 21.77
N LYS A 68 5.96 5.94 22.18
CA LYS A 68 5.26 5.01 21.28
C LYS A 68 4.03 5.65 20.61
N SER A 69 3.30 6.50 21.30
CA SER A 69 2.20 7.28 20.73
C SER A 69 2.65 8.25 19.63
N ARG A 70 3.88 8.77 19.69
CA ARG A 70 4.46 9.54 18.56
C ARG A 70 4.74 8.62 17.37
N GLN A 71 5.34 7.46 17.60
CA GLN A 71 5.60 6.45 16.55
C GLN A 71 4.30 5.96 15.90
N GLU A 72 3.24 5.77 16.68
CA GLU A 72 1.89 5.45 16.18
C GLU A 72 1.34 6.55 15.26
N LYS A 73 1.46 7.83 15.66
CA LYS A 73 1.04 8.95 14.80
C LYS A 73 1.81 9.00 13.48
N ASP A 74 3.11 8.74 13.51
CA ASP A 74 3.92 8.70 12.29
C ASP A 74 3.54 7.50 11.41
N ALA A 75 3.25 6.34 12.01
CA ALA A 75 2.76 5.17 11.29
C ALA A 75 1.36 5.39 10.69
N LEU A 76 0.45 6.09 11.39
CA LEU A 76 -0.86 6.48 10.86
C LEU A 76 -0.73 7.47 9.69
N ARG A 77 0.22 8.41 9.76
CA ARG A 77 0.53 9.30 8.63
C ARG A 77 1.10 8.52 7.45
N ALA A 78 1.97 7.53 7.69
CA ALA A 78 2.46 6.65 6.64
C ALA A 78 1.32 5.84 6.02
N LEU A 79 0.40 5.33 6.82
CA LEU A 79 -0.80 4.62 6.36
C LEU A 79 -1.67 5.52 5.46
N GLN A 80 -1.93 6.76 5.89
CA GLN A 80 -2.67 7.73 5.08
C GLN A 80 -1.99 7.98 3.73
N ARG A 81 -0.67 8.17 3.72
CA ARG A 81 0.09 8.32 2.45
C ARG A 81 -0.04 7.11 1.55
N THR A 82 0.04 5.89 2.10
CA THR A 82 -0.16 4.67 1.30
C THR A 82 -1.58 4.54 0.76
N GLU A 83 -2.58 5.06 1.47
CA GLU A 83 -3.97 5.11 0.98
C GLU A 83 -4.14 6.14 -0.14
N GLU A 84 -3.51 7.31 -0.02
CA GLU A 84 -3.47 8.33 -1.09
C GLU A 84 -2.74 7.80 -2.35
N GLU A 85 -1.63 7.08 -2.18
CA GLU A 85 -0.91 6.41 -3.27
C GLU A 85 -1.78 5.34 -3.95
N LEU A 86 -2.52 4.53 -3.17
CA LEU A 86 -3.41 3.52 -3.70
C LEU A 86 -4.52 4.13 -4.55
N LEU A 87 -5.18 5.19 -4.06
CA LEU A 87 -6.21 5.92 -4.81
C LEU A 87 -5.65 6.51 -6.12
N ALA A 88 -4.42 7.03 -6.10
CA ALA A 88 -3.78 7.55 -7.30
C ALA A 88 -3.49 6.43 -8.33
N ILE A 89 -3.07 5.25 -7.88
CA ILE A 89 -2.85 4.09 -8.76
C ILE A 89 -4.19 3.59 -9.32
N GLU A 90 -5.23 3.47 -8.50
CA GLU A 90 -6.57 3.06 -8.93
C GLU A 90 -7.14 4.01 -9.99
N SER A 91 -7.00 5.32 -9.80
CA SER A 91 -7.43 6.31 -10.80
C SER A 91 -6.67 6.18 -12.13
N ARG A 92 -5.36 5.91 -12.07
CA ARG A 92 -4.54 5.67 -13.28
C ARG A 92 -4.95 4.39 -14.01
N ILE A 93 -5.30 3.34 -13.26
CA ILE A 93 -5.82 2.09 -13.81
C ILE A 93 -7.13 2.35 -14.54
N GLU A 94 -8.08 3.05 -13.91
CA GLU A 94 -9.38 3.37 -14.52
C GLU A 94 -9.22 4.19 -15.81
N GLN A 95 -8.33 5.19 -15.81
CA GLN A 95 -8.01 5.97 -17.01
C GLN A 95 -7.39 5.10 -18.12
N THR A 96 -6.48 4.19 -17.77
CA THR A 96 -5.83 3.29 -18.72
C THR A 96 -6.83 2.28 -19.30
N GLU A 97 -7.72 1.73 -18.47
CA GLU A 97 -8.80 0.82 -18.90
C GLU A 97 -9.78 1.52 -19.84
N LYS A 98 -10.16 2.77 -19.54
CA LYS A 98 -11.02 3.56 -20.42
C LYS A 98 -10.35 3.77 -21.79
N ARG A 99 -9.08 4.20 -21.81
CA ARG A 99 -8.32 4.39 -23.05
C ARG A 99 -8.20 3.10 -23.84
N LEU A 100 -7.91 1.98 -23.17
CA LEU A 100 -7.83 0.66 -23.79
C LEU A 100 -9.16 0.29 -24.46
N LYS A 101 -10.27 0.44 -23.74
CA LYS A 101 -11.60 0.15 -24.27
C LYS A 101 -12.00 1.05 -25.45
N ASP A 102 -11.57 2.30 -25.43
CA ASP A 102 -11.83 3.24 -26.54
C ASP A 102 -10.98 2.89 -27.77
N ALA A 103 -9.71 2.52 -27.58
CA ALA A 103 -8.82 2.04 -28.65
C ALA A 103 -9.31 0.71 -29.25
N GLU A 104 -9.74 -0.25 -28.43
CA GLU A 104 -10.32 -1.51 -28.90
C GLU A 104 -11.59 -1.30 -29.73
N ARG A 105 -12.46 -0.37 -29.30
CA ARG A 105 -13.66 0.00 -30.07
C ARG A 105 -13.30 0.62 -31.42
N LYS A 106 -12.32 1.54 -31.42
CA LYS A 106 -11.81 2.15 -32.67
C LYS A 106 -11.23 1.08 -33.60
N LEU A 107 -10.43 0.15 -33.08
CA LEU A 107 -9.85 -0.94 -33.86
C LEU A 107 -10.92 -1.80 -34.54
N VAL A 108 -11.99 -2.16 -33.83
CA VAL A 108 -13.10 -2.94 -34.39
C VAL A 108 -13.83 -2.16 -35.48
N GLN A 109 -14.09 -0.88 -35.26
CA GLN A 109 -14.74 -0.01 -36.25
C GLN A 109 -13.87 0.14 -37.51
N THR A 110 -12.61 0.53 -37.37
CA THR A 110 -11.69 0.71 -38.51
C THR A 110 -11.48 -0.60 -39.28
N ARG A 111 -11.45 -1.75 -38.60
CA ARG A 111 -11.43 -3.07 -39.26
C ARG A 111 -12.66 -3.32 -40.14
N ALA A 112 -13.84 -2.97 -39.65
CA ALA A 112 -15.07 -3.16 -40.41
C ALA A 112 -15.13 -2.21 -41.63
N GLU A 113 -14.74 -0.95 -41.44
CA GLU A 113 -14.65 0.05 -42.52
C GLU A 113 -13.62 -0.36 -43.58
N LEU A 114 -12.46 -0.86 -43.16
CA LEU A 114 -11.43 -1.37 -44.06
C LEU A 114 -11.94 -2.57 -44.88
N ALA A 115 -12.63 -3.53 -44.25
CA ALA A 115 -13.17 -4.70 -44.95
C ALA A 115 -14.27 -4.33 -45.96
N GLU A 116 -15.07 -3.31 -45.69
CA GLU A 116 -16.02 -2.76 -46.67
C GLU A 116 -15.28 -2.07 -47.83
N ALA A 117 -14.31 -1.22 -47.54
CA ALA A 117 -13.51 -0.53 -48.56
C ALA A 117 -12.77 -1.51 -49.47
N GLU A 118 -12.20 -2.59 -48.92
CA GLU A 118 -11.54 -3.64 -49.71
C GLU A 118 -12.52 -4.36 -50.65
N ARG A 119 -13.76 -4.64 -50.22
CA ARG A 119 -14.79 -5.22 -51.09
C ARG A 119 -15.23 -4.27 -52.21
N GLN A 120 -15.34 -2.98 -51.89
CA GLN A 120 -15.67 -1.95 -52.89
C GLN A 120 -14.56 -1.81 -53.92
N LEU A 121 -13.29 -1.81 -53.47
CA LEU A 121 -12.13 -1.77 -54.36
C LEU A 121 -12.07 -3.01 -55.27
N GLU A 122 -12.36 -4.20 -54.74
CA GLU A 122 -12.42 -5.45 -55.53
C GLU A 122 -13.47 -5.33 -56.64
N THR A 123 -14.70 -4.94 -56.28
CA THR A 123 -15.80 -4.75 -57.24
C THR A 123 -15.47 -3.70 -58.30
N ALA A 124 -14.89 -2.57 -57.90
CA ALA A 124 -14.51 -1.50 -58.82
C ALA A 124 -13.33 -1.93 -59.72
N THR A 125 -12.40 -2.74 -59.22
CA THR A 125 -11.30 -3.29 -60.03
C THR A 125 -11.83 -4.24 -61.10
N GLU A 126 -12.80 -5.10 -60.77
CA GLU A 126 -13.44 -5.99 -61.75
C GLU A 126 -14.18 -5.20 -62.85
N GLN A 127 -14.89 -4.13 -62.49
CA GLN A 127 -15.57 -3.25 -63.45
C GLN A 127 -14.58 -2.55 -64.38
N TYR A 128 -13.49 -2.00 -63.82
CA TYR A 128 -12.42 -1.38 -64.58
C TYR A 128 -11.77 -2.35 -65.57
N GLU A 129 -11.52 -3.60 -65.16
CA GLU A 129 -10.94 -4.61 -66.05
C GLU A 129 -11.86 -4.91 -67.26
N VAL A 130 -13.18 -4.97 -67.05
CA VAL A 130 -14.16 -5.14 -68.13
C VAL A 130 -14.14 -3.93 -69.07
N SER A 131 -14.17 -2.72 -68.53
CA SER A 131 -14.13 -1.48 -69.31
C SER A 131 -12.83 -1.36 -70.11
N LEU A 132 -11.70 -1.69 -69.49
CA LEU A 132 -10.38 -1.68 -70.11
C LEU A 132 -10.30 -2.67 -71.26
N HIS A 133 -10.81 -3.89 -71.08
CA HIS A 133 -10.84 -4.90 -72.14
C HIS A 133 -11.67 -4.45 -73.35
N SER A 134 -12.82 -3.80 -73.11
CA SER A 134 -13.65 -3.25 -74.19
C SER A 134 -12.92 -2.13 -74.96
N LEU A 135 -12.16 -1.28 -74.27
CA LEU A 135 -11.33 -0.26 -74.89
C LEU A 135 -10.16 -0.87 -75.69
N GLU A 136 -9.52 -1.92 -75.17
CA GLU A 136 -8.47 -2.66 -75.89
C GLU A 136 -8.99 -3.22 -77.22
N ASP A 137 -10.14 -3.89 -77.19
CA ASP A 137 -10.79 -4.42 -78.40
C ASP A 137 -11.09 -3.31 -79.41
N ARG A 138 -11.58 -2.16 -78.93
CA ARG A 138 -11.87 -0.98 -79.75
C ARG A 138 -10.61 -0.40 -80.40
N LEU A 139 -9.52 -0.28 -79.64
CA LEU A 139 -8.24 0.21 -80.15
C LEU A 139 -7.62 -0.74 -81.18
N VAL A 140 -7.71 -2.06 -80.95
CA VAL A 140 -7.28 -3.08 -81.91
C VAL A 140 -8.11 -3.00 -83.20
N PHE A 141 -9.42 -2.77 -83.10
CA PHE A 141 -10.29 -2.57 -84.26
C PHE A 141 -9.88 -1.33 -85.08
N ILE A 142 -9.67 -0.18 -84.42
CA ILE A 142 -9.21 1.05 -85.07
C ILE A 142 -7.84 0.85 -85.72
N TYR A 143 -6.92 0.14 -85.06
CA TYR A 143 -5.61 -0.18 -85.62
C TYR A 143 -5.70 -1.05 -86.89
N LYS A 144 -6.53 -2.11 -86.85
CA LYS A 144 -6.73 -3.02 -88.00
C LYS A 144 -7.37 -2.34 -89.21
N LEU A 145 -8.20 -1.32 -88.99
CA LEU A 145 -8.77 -0.49 -90.04
C LEU A 145 -7.69 0.26 -90.83
N GLY A 146 -6.58 0.68 -90.19
CA GLY A 146 -5.49 1.40 -90.84
C GLY A 146 -5.80 2.89 -91.12
N PRO A 147 -4.77 3.70 -91.47
CA PRO A 147 -4.89 5.17 -91.49
C PRO A 147 -5.78 5.76 -92.61
N GLY A 148 -6.12 4.99 -93.65
CA GLY A 148 -6.88 5.47 -94.82
C GLY A 148 -8.37 5.08 -94.84
N SER A 149 -8.78 4.10 -94.04
CA SER A 149 -10.10 3.47 -94.15
C SER A 149 -11.27 4.38 -93.73
N MET A 150 -11.04 5.33 -92.81
CA MET A 150 -12.04 6.37 -92.49
C MET A 150 -12.29 7.31 -93.69
N LEU A 151 -11.24 7.68 -94.44
CA LEU A 151 -11.36 8.48 -95.66
C LEU A 151 -12.01 7.67 -96.78
N GLU A 152 -11.65 6.38 -96.92
CA GLU A 152 -12.29 5.47 -97.87
C GLU A 152 -13.80 5.31 -97.60
N LEU A 153 -14.20 5.20 -96.32
CA LEU A 153 -15.61 5.12 -95.92
C LEU A 153 -16.40 6.38 -96.28
N LEU A 154 -15.80 7.57 -96.10
CA LEU A 154 -16.39 8.85 -96.46
C LEU A 154 -16.48 9.02 -97.99
N LEU A 155 -15.40 8.74 -98.71
CA LEU A 155 -15.30 8.89 -100.16
C LEU A 155 -16.10 7.83 -100.93
N GLY A 156 -16.40 6.68 -100.32
CA GLY A 156 -17.31 5.65 -100.85
C GLY A 156 -18.80 5.95 -100.67
N SER A 157 -19.18 7.22 -100.48
CA SER A 157 -20.57 7.65 -100.35
C SER A 157 -21.27 7.74 -101.73
N SER A 158 -22.56 7.41 -101.78
CA SER A 158 -23.33 7.38 -103.04
C SER A 158 -23.92 8.75 -103.44
N SER A 159 -23.94 9.71 -102.51
CA SER A 159 -24.43 11.07 -102.72
C SER A 159 -23.82 12.04 -101.69
N PHE A 160 -23.94 13.34 -101.94
CA PHE A 160 -23.50 14.36 -100.98
C PHE A 160 -24.25 14.28 -99.63
N ALA A 161 -25.53 13.93 -99.63
CA ALA A 161 -26.30 13.76 -98.40
C ALA A 161 -25.82 12.55 -97.57
N ASP A 162 -25.47 11.43 -98.24
CA ASP A 162 -24.86 10.25 -97.62
C ASP A 162 -23.48 10.58 -97.04
N PHE A 163 -22.64 11.35 -97.75
CA PHE A 163 -21.35 11.84 -97.26
C PHE A 163 -21.49 12.61 -95.93
N VAL A 164 -22.39 13.61 -95.89
CA VAL A 164 -22.59 14.44 -94.68
C VAL A 164 -23.09 13.60 -93.51
N THR A 165 -23.98 12.64 -93.77
CA THR A 165 -24.50 11.72 -92.75
C THR A 165 -23.39 10.83 -92.17
N ARG A 166 -22.53 10.24 -93.02
CA ARG A 166 -21.39 9.43 -92.57
C ARG A 166 -20.37 10.26 -91.78
N TYR A 167 -20.13 11.50 -92.21
CA TYR A 167 -19.24 12.43 -91.50
C TYR A 167 -19.76 12.72 -90.08
N ASP A 168 -21.05 13.00 -89.93
CA ASP A 168 -21.65 13.26 -88.62
C ASP A 168 -21.57 12.01 -87.72
N TYR A 169 -21.90 10.82 -88.24
CA TYR A 169 -21.78 9.58 -87.47
C TYR A 169 -20.34 9.27 -87.05
N LEU A 170 -19.35 9.47 -87.92
CA LEU A 170 -17.94 9.33 -87.53
C LEU A 170 -17.56 10.31 -86.41
N GLY A 171 -18.07 11.53 -86.46
CA GLY A 171 -17.90 12.52 -85.39
C GLY A 171 -18.56 12.10 -84.07
N VAL A 172 -19.74 11.47 -84.11
CA VAL A 172 -20.40 10.91 -82.91
C VAL A 172 -19.57 9.76 -82.33
N ILE A 173 -19.10 8.82 -83.17
CA ILE A 173 -18.29 7.68 -82.75
C ILE A 173 -16.95 8.14 -82.13
N ALA A 174 -16.26 9.09 -82.78
CA ALA A 174 -14.98 9.59 -82.27
C ALA A 174 -15.13 10.32 -80.93
N ARG A 175 -16.25 11.03 -80.72
CA ARG A 175 -16.57 11.63 -79.42
C ARG A 175 -16.83 10.55 -78.37
N GLN A 176 -17.64 9.54 -78.69
CA GLN A 176 -17.88 8.41 -77.78
C GLN A 176 -16.58 7.69 -77.39
N ASP A 177 -15.68 7.43 -78.35
CA ASP A 177 -14.38 6.79 -78.07
C ASP A 177 -13.51 7.65 -77.13
N ALA A 178 -13.52 8.98 -77.33
CA ALA A 178 -12.79 9.91 -76.46
C ALA A 178 -13.40 9.99 -75.05
N ASP A 179 -14.73 9.98 -74.95
CA ASP A 179 -15.46 10.01 -73.68
C ASP A 179 -15.20 8.71 -72.89
N VAL A 180 -15.30 7.53 -73.52
CA VAL A 180 -14.99 6.24 -72.89
C VAL A 180 -13.54 6.17 -72.40
N TYR A 181 -12.59 6.68 -73.20
CA TYR A 181 -11.19 6.75 -72.76
C TYR A 181 -11.02 7.65 -71.53
N ALA A 182 -11.71 8.80 -71.49
CA ALA A 182 -11.66 9.71 -70.36
C ALA A 182 -12.29 9.08 -69.10
N GLU A 183 -13.40 8.35 -69.24
CA GLU A 183 -14.04 7.61 -68.15
C GLU A 183 -13.12 6.53 -67.57
N ILE A 184 -12.51 5.68 -68.42
CA ILE A 184 -11.58 4.62 -67.97
C ILE A 184 -10.34 5.21 -67.29
N ARG A 185 -9.83 6.35 -67.80
CA ARG A 185 -8.73 7.06 -67.14
C ARG A 185 -9.15 7.53 -65.74
N ALA A 186 -10.32 8.16 -65.61
CA ALA A 186 -10.82 8.63 -64.32
C ALA A 186 -11.08 7.47 -63.35
N GLU A 187 -11.60 6.34 -63.83
CA GLU A 187 -11.78 5.12 -63.04
C GLU A 187 -10.45 4.58 -62.52
N LYS A 188 -9.41 4.55 -63.37
CA LYS A 188 -8.06 4.17 -62.95
C LYS A 188 -7.51 5.07 -61.84
N GLU A 189 -7.63 6.38 -62.01
CA GLU A 189 -7.17 7.37 -61.02
C GLU A 189 -7.91 7.19 -59.68
N ALA A 190 -9.23 6.95 -59.71
CA ALA A 190 -10.03 6.67 -58.52
C ALA A 190 -9.63 5.36 -57.82
N LEU A 191 -9.32 4.30 -58.57
CA LEU A 191 -8.82 3.04 -58.02
C LEU A 191 -7.45 3.19 -57.34
N GLU A 192 -6.56 3.99 -57.92
CA GLU A 192 -5.26 4.31 -57.32
C GLU A 192 -5.44 5.07 -56.00
N GLU A 193 -6.33 6.07 -55.96
CA GLU A 193 -6.68 6.80 -54.72
C GLU A 193 -7.27 5.89 -53.63
N GLN A 194 -8.22 5.02 -53.99
CA GLN A 194 -8.80 4.05 -53.05
C GLN A 194 -7.75 3.07 -52.49
N ARG A 195 -6.79 2.63 -53.32
CA ARG A 195 -5.68 1.77 -52.88
C ARG A 195 -4.77 2.48 -51.89
N GLU A 196 -4.48 3.75 -52.12
CA GLU A 196 -3.70 4.58 -51.18
C GLU A 196 -4.45 4.77 -49.85
N GLU A 197 -5.74 5.05 -49.88
CA GLU A 197 -6.57 5.20 -48.68
C GLU A 197 -6.62 3.89 -47.86
N ILE A 198 -6.78 2.74 -48.52
CA ILE A 198 -6.73 1.43 -47.88
C ILE A 198 -5.36 1.16 -47.25
N CYS A 199 -4.28 1.53 -47.92
CA CYS A 199 -2.92 1.41 -47.38
C CYS A 199 -2.74 2.25 -46.11
N ALA A 200 -3.24 3.50 -46.13
CA ALA A 200 -3.23 4.38 -44.96
C ALA A 200 -4.06 3.83 -43.80
N ARG A 201 -5.27 3.31 -44.05
CA ARG A 201 -6.11 2.66 -43.04
C ARG A 201 -5.45 1.42 -42.43
N LYS A 202 -4.75 0.62 -43.23
CA LYS A 202 -3.98 -0.55 -42.73
C LYS A 202 -2.86 -0.11 -41.79
N ALA A 203 -2.15 0.97 -42.11
CA ALA A 203 -1.13 1.53 -41.24
C ALA A 203 -1.72 2.05 -39.92
N GLU A 204 -2.85 2.76 -39.97
CA GLU A 204 -3.55 3.24 -38.75
C GLU A 204 -4.02 2.08 -37.85
N LEU A 205 -4.49 0.98 -38.45
CA LEU A 205 -4.90 -0.22 -37.73
C LEU A 205 -3.71 -0.86 -37.01
N GLU A 206 -2.54 -0.95 -37.66
CA GLU A 206 -1.32 -1.45 -37.04
C GLU A 206 -0.86 -0.56 -35.89
N GLU A 207 -0.88 0.77 -36.07
CA GLU A 207 -0.57 1.73 -35.00
C GLU A 207 -1.52 1.58 -33.80
N THR A 208 -2.82 1.44 -34.05
CA THR A 208 -3.83 1.22 -33.00
C THR A 208 -3.61 -0.11 -32.29
N SER A 209 -3.21 -1.16 -33.02
CA SER A 209 -2.88 -2.48 -32.46
C SER A 209 -1.66 -2.40 -31.52
N ILE A 210 -0.63 -1.66 -31.92
CA ILE A 210 0.54 -1.38 -31.09
C ILE A 210 0.16 -0.57 -29.85
N GLU A 211 -0.68 0.47 -29.99
CA GLU A 211 -1.18 1.25 -28.84
C GLU A 211 -1.90 0.36 -27.82
N ILE A 212 -2.80 -0.51 -28.29
CA ILE A 212 -3.53 -1.47 -27.43
C ILE A 212 -2.57 -2.39 -26.68
N ALA A 213 -1.53 -2.90 -27.35
CA ALA A 213 -0.52 -3.75 -26.71
C ALA A 213 0.26 -3.01 -25.61
N LEU A 214 0.65 -1.76 -25.87
CA LEU A 214 1.33 -0.91 -24.90
C LEU A 214 0.43 -0.56 -23.70
N LEU A 215 -0.82 -0.18 -23.94
CA LEU A 215 -1.81 0.09 -22.90
C LEU A 215 -2.07 -1.15 -22.04
N SER A 216 -2.22 -2.32 -22.66
CA SER A 216 -2.43 -3.59 -21.96
C SER A 216 -1.24 -3.96 -21.07
N SER A 217 -0.02 -3.78 -21.58
CA SER A 217 1.22 -4.01 -20.82
C SER A 217 1.32 -3.06 -19.62
N SER A 218 1.07 -1.76 -19.84
CA SER A 218 1.08 -0.75 -18.77
C SER A 218 0.03 -1.03 -17.70
N LEU A 219 -1.18 -1.44 -18.11
CA LEU A 219 -2.26 -1.81 -17.19
C LEU A 219 -1.88 -3.01 -16.33
N ALA A 220 -1.26 -4.03 -16.92
CA ALA A 220 -0.78 -5.20 -16.18
C ALA A 220 0.30 -4.83 -15.15
N GLU A 221 1.21 -3.94 -15.51
CA GLU A 221 2.24 -3.43 -14.59
C GLU A 221 1.63 -2.62 -13.44
N GLN A 222 0.69 -1.72 -13.72
CA GLN A 222 -0.04 -0.95 -12.70
C GLN A 222 -0.82 -1.86 -11.74
N LYS A 223 -1.51 -2.89 -12.26
CA LYS A 223 -2.21 -3.87 -11.41
C LYS A 223 -1.24 -4.67 -10.54
N ARG A 224 -0.04 -4.97 -11.05
CA ARG A 224 1.00 -5.67 -10.30
C ARG A 224 1.61 -4.79 -9.20
N SER A 225 1.77 -3.49 -9.44
CA SER A 225 2.36 -2.56 -8.47
C SER A 225 1.46 -2.27 -7.25
N ILE A 226 0.15 -2.57 -7.34
CA ILE A 226 -0.77 -2.50 -6.19
C ILE A 226 -0.40 -3.50 -5.08
N GLN A 227 0.02 -4.71 -5.45
CA GLN A 227 0.28 -5.79 -4.49
C GLN A 227 1.29 -5.42 -3.39
N PRO A 228 2.49 -4.87 -3.70
CA PRO A 228 3.41 -4.46 -2.65
C PRO A 228 2.85 -3.32 -1.78
N VAL A 229 2.08 -2.39 -2.34
CA VAL A 229 1.46 -1.28 -1.58
C VAL A 229 0.41 -1.81 -0.59
N LEU A 230 -0.44 -2.75 -1.03
CA LEU A 230 -1.41 -3.41 -0.15
C LEU A 230 -0.73 -4.22 0.96
N ALA A 231 0.35 -4.92 0.64
CA ALA A 231 1.14 -5.66 1.63
C ALA A 231 1.76 -4.71 2.67
N GLN A 232 2.34 -3.59 2.22
CA GLN A 232 2.91 -2.56 3.08
C GLN A 232 1.85 -1.92 3.99
N ARG A 233 0.67 -1.59 3.43
CA ARG A 233 -0.48 -1.06 4.20
C ARG A 233 -0.91 -2.03 5.30
N SER A 234 -1.08 -3.31 4.96
CA SER A 234 -1.46 -4.36 5.92
C SER A 234 -0.42 -4.52 7.03
N GLN A 235 0.87 -4.47 6.67
CA GLN A 235 1.97 -4.55 7.64
C GLN A 235 1.94 -3.37 8.63
N TYR A 236 1.78 -2.13 8.15
CA TYR A 236 1.68 -0.96 9.03
C TYR A 236 0.44 -1.03 9.93
N ALA A 237 -0.72 -1.40 9.39
CA ALA A 237 -1.96 -1.52 10.16
C ALA A 237 -1.86 -2.57 11.28
N SER A 238 -1.32 -3.76 10.96
CA SER A 238 -1.14 -4.84 11.93
C SER A 238 -0.15 -4.46 13.04
N ARG A 239 0.98 -3.82 12.68
CA ARG A 239 1.97 -3.37 13.65
C ARG A 239 1.39 -2.34 14.63
N VAL A 240 0.67 -1.35 14.12
CA VAL A 240 0.03 -0.31 14.95
C VAL A 240 -1.00 -0.93 15.91
N ALA A 241 -1.85 -1.83 15.41
CA ALA A 241 -2.86 -2.49 16.23
C ALA A 241 -2.23 -3.36 17.35
N ALA A 242 -1.26 -4.20 17.00
CA ALA A 242 -0.61 -5.11 17.94
C ALA A 242 0.22 -4.37 19.00
N GLU A 243 0.95 -3.31 18.60
CA GLU A 243 1.70 -2.49 19.56
C GLU A 243 0.74 -1.80 20.54
N ARG A 244 -0.36 -1.21 20.05
CA ARG A 244 -1.34 -0.53 20.90
C ARG A 244 -1.98 -1.48 21.93
N GLU A 245 -2.43 -2.64 21.48
CA GLU A 245 -3.08 -3.62 22.35
C GLU A 245 -2.14 -4.14 23.46
N ARG A 246 -0.87 -4.40 23.12
CA ARG A 246 0.16 -4.83 24.08
C ARG A 246 0.33 -3.81 25.21
N TRP A 247 0.52 -2.53 24.86
CA TRP A 247 0.79 -1.49 25.85
C TRP A 247 -0.45 -1.15 26.70
N GLU A 248 -1.64 -1.22 26.12
CA GLU A 248 -2.90 -1.05 26.87
C GLU A 248 -3.07 -2.15 27.93
N ARG A 249 -2.71 -3.40 27.60
CA ARG A 249 -2.72 -4.53 28.55
C ARG A 249 -1.69 -4.37 29.66
N GLU A 250 -0.42 -4.11 29.30
CA GLU A 250 0.68 -3.97 30.27
C GLU A 250 0.41 -2.84 31.28
N LEU A 251 -0.07 -1.69 30.81
CA LEU A 251 -0.43 -0.60 31.70
C LEU A 251 -1.63 -0.95 32.61
N ALA A 252 -2.62 -1.67 32.10
CA ALA A 252 -3.79 -2.05 32.89
C ALA A 252 -3.45 -3.04 34.01
N GLU A 253 -2.54 -3.98 33.76
CA GLU A 253 -2.03 -4.94 34.74
C GLU A 253 -1.26 -4.23 35.86
N GLU A 254 -0.31 -3.36 35.51
CA GLU A 254 0.51 -2.63 36.48
C GLU A 254 -0.32 -1.66 37.33
N GLU A 255 -1.27 -0.94 36.72
CA GLU A 255 -2.21 -0.11 37.47
C GLU A 255 -3.14 -0.91 38.40
N ARG A 256 -3.50 -2.14 38.01
CA ARG A 256 -4.30 -3.03 38.85
C ARG A 256 -3.50 -3.49 40.07
N ALA A 257 -2.27 -3.95 39.86
CA ALA A 257 -1.36 -4.32 40.94
C ALA A 257 -1.15 -3.13 41.91
N SER A 258 -1.02 -1.91 41.37
CA SER A 258 -0.86 -0.72 42.21
C SER A 258 -2.09 -0.43 43.06
N ARG A 259 -3.30 -0.57 42.50
CA ARG A 259 -4.54 -0.38 43.27
C ARG A 259 -4.72 -1.43 44.37
N GLU A 260 -4.43 -2.69 44.06
CA GLU A 260 -4.53 -3.80 45.03
C GLU A 260 -3.52 -3.61 46.19
N LEU A 261 -2.30 -3.18 45.87
CA LEU A 261 -1.26 -2.89 46.86
C LEU A 261 -1.57 -1.64 47.70
N GLU A 262 -2.09 -0.57 47.09
CA GLU A 262 -2.57 0.63 47.80
C GLU A 262 -3.70 0.29 48.78
N GLN A 263 -4.64 -0.57 48.37
CA GLN A 263 -5.72 -1.03 49.24
C GLN A 263 -5.16 -1.83 50.42
N THR A 264 -4.24 -2.75 50.16
CA THR A 264 -3.57 -3.55 51.21
C THR A 264 -2.84 -2.65 52.21
N ILE A 265 -2.10 -1.65 51.73
CA ILE A 265 -1.40 -0.67 52.58
C ILE A 265 -2.42 0.10 53.43
N ARG A 266 -3.55 0.54 52.84
CA ARG A 266 -4.59 1.27 53.55
C ARG A 266 -5.21 0.42 54.66
N GLU A 267 -5.51 -0.84 54.38
CA GLU A 267 -6.04 -1.81 55.36
C GLU A 267 -5.04 -2.09 56.49
N MET A 268 -3.75 -2.24 56.16
CA MET A 268 -2.68 -2.37 57.16
C MET A 268 -2.56 -1.11 58.03
N GLN A 269 -2.63 0.08 57.43
CA GLN A 269 -2.58 1.36 58.16
C GLN A 269 -3.78 1.56 59.07
N THR A 270 -4.99 1.19 58.64
CA THR A 270 -6.18 1.26 59.51
C THR A 270 -6.04 0.30 60.68
N ARG A 271 -5.60 -0.94 60.44
CA ARG A 271 -5.40 -1.95 61.49
C ARG A 271 -4.35 -1.53 62.51
N LEU A 272 -3.20 -1.01 62.05
CA LEU A 272 -2.13 -0.52 62.91
C LEU A 272 -2.48 0.79 63.63
N GLY A 273 -3.35 1.61 63.05
CA GLY A 273 -3.90 2.80 63.71
C GLY A 273 -4.91 2.45 64.80
N GLU A 274 -5.72 1.41 64.59
CA GLU A 274 -6.65 0.87 65.60
C GLU A 274 -5.92 0.13 66.74
N SER A 275 -4.78 -0.53 66.45
CA SER A 275 -3.95 -1.16 67.48
C SER A 275 -3.10 -0.17 68.30
N GLY A 276 -3.08 1.10 67.92
CA GLY A 276 -2.29 2.15 68.58
C GLY A 276 -0.79 2.14 68.23
N GLU A 277 -0.36 1.25 67.34
CA GLU A 277 1.03 1.16 66.83
C GLU A 277 1.37 2.30 65.86
N ILE A 278 0.37 2.91 65.23
CA ILE A 278 0.51 4.14 64.43
C ILE A 278 -0.30 5.26 65.08
N MET A 279 0.41 6.28 65.58
CA MET A 279 -0.22 7.44 66.20
C MET A 279 -0.97 8.28 65.14
N LYS A 280 -2.25 8.58 65.41
CA LYS A 280 -3.06 9.42 64.51
C LYS A 280 -2.49 10.85 64.50
N TRP A 281 -1.97 11.27 63.35
CA TRP A 281 -1.42 12.62 63.18
C TRP A 281 -2.52 13.69 63.26
N THR A 282 -2.34 14.68 64.15
CA THR A 282 -3.28 15.80 64.37
C THR A 282 -2.69 17.16 63.99
N GLY A 283 -1.44 17.19 63.49
CA GLY A 283 -0.75 18.42 63.10
C GLY A 283 -1.08 18.91 61.69
N LYS A 284 -0.59 20.10 61.34
CA LYS A 284 -0.74 20.68 59.98
C LYS A 284 0.36 20.14 59.06
N PHE A 285 0.00 19.73 57.86
CA PHE A 285 0.96 19.38 56.81
C PHE A 285 1.50 20.63 56.10
N ILE A 286 2.78 20.63 55.74
CA ILE A 286 3.37 21.56 54.79
C ILE A 286 3.30 20.98 53.37
N TRP A 287 3.42 21.83 52.36
CA TRP A 287 3.61 21.36 50.99
C TRP A 287 4.99 20.69 50.84
N PRO A 288 5.07 19.47 50.29
CA PRO A 288 6.32 18.71 50.25
C PRO A 288 7.31 19.26 49.21
N VAL A 289 6.86 20.08 48.26
CA VAL A 289 7.75 20.68 47.25
C VAL A 289 7.23 22.07 46.89
N GLN A 290 8.14 22.98 46.51
CA GLN A 290 7.73 24.23 45.88
C GLN A 290 7.33 23.94 44.42
N PHE A 291 6.03 24.01 44.12
CA PHE A 291 5.48 23.66 42.82
C PHE A 291 4.99 24.90 42.05
N ARG A 292 5.01 24.82 40.72
CA ARG A 292 4.48 25.87 39.83
C ARG A 292 2.97 25.74 39.64
N ARG A 293 2.49 24.50 39.51
CA ARG A 293 1.07 24.17 39.39
C ARG A 293 0.83 22.75 39.87
N ILE A 294 -0.40 22.48 40.29
CA ILE A 294 -0.89 21.11 40.38
C ILE A 294 -1.04 20.63 38.93
N SER A 295 -0.21 19.67 38.52
CA SER A 295 -0.34 19.06 37.19
C SER A 295 -1.52 18.12 37.14
N ASP A 296 -1.85 17.49 38.27
CA ASP A 296 -2.96 16.55 38.34
C ASP A 296 -3.58 16.43 39.74
N VAL A 297 -4.90 16.35 39.78
CA VAL A 297 -5.69 16.31 41.03
C VAL A 297 -6.05 14.88 41.40
N PHE A 298 -6.28 14.67 42.70
CA PHE A 298 -6.82 13.41 43.22
C PHE A 298 -8.24 13.19 42.71
N GLY A 299 -8.58 11.95 42.32
CA GLY A 299 -9.94 11.56 41.94
C GLY A 299 -10.09 10.98 40.53
N TRP A 300 -11.34 10.80 40.09
CA TRP A 300 -11.67 10.25 38.78
C TRP A 300 -11.41 11.27 37.66
N ARG A 301 -10.62 10.88 36.66
CA ARG A 301 -10.27 11.73 35.51
C ARG A 301 -10.17 10.94 34.22
N VAL A 302 -10.22 11.65 33.10
CA VAL A 302 -9.96 11.07 31.77
C VAL A 302 -8.46 11.03 31.55
N HIS A 303 -7.91 9.83 31.33
CA HIS A 303 -6.48 9.64 31.14
C HIS A 303 -6.00 10.40 29.89
N PRO A 304 -4.97 11.27 29.98
CA PRO A 304 -4.62 12.22 28.92
C PRO A 304 -4.20 11.56 27.62
N ILE A 305 -3.65 10.34 27.68
CA ILE A 305 -3.16 9.57 26.53
C ILE A 305 -4.28 8.74 25.87
N TYR A 306 -5.10 8.05 26.66
CA TYR A 306 -6.03 7.03 26.14
C TYR A 306 -7.48 7.48 26.09
N LYS A 307 -7.77 8.65 26.66
CA LYS A 307 -9.13 9.21 26.74
C LYS A 307 -10.14 8.29 27.44
N THR A 308 -9.68 7.37 28.28
CA THR A 308 -10.50 6.49 29.12
C THR A 308 -10.58 7.01 30.57
N ARG A 309 -11.65 6.71 31.31
CA ARG A 309 -11.85 7.20 32.69
C ARG A 309 -11.08 6.34 33.70
N ARG A 310 -10.19 6.96 34.49
CA ARG A 310 -9.33 6.30 35.51
C ARG A 310 -9.27 7.11 36.82
N PHE A 311 -9.08 6.42 37.95
CA PHE A 311 -8.96 7.07 39.28
C PHE A 311 -7.50 7.37 39.61
N HIS A 312 -7.24 8.58 40.10
CA HIS A 312 -5.91 9.05 40.49
C HIS A 312 -5.80 9.09 42.03
N SER A 313 -4.97 8.20 42.59
CA SER A 313 -4.80 8.02 44.04
C SER A 313 -3.85 9.03 44.69
N GLY A 314 -3.26 9.94 43.92
CA GLY A 314 -2.34 10.98 44.38
C GLY A 314 -2.66 12.37 43.84
N MET A 315 -1.82 13.34 44.18
CA MET A 315 -1.83 14.69 43.62
C MET A 315 -0.45 14.97 43.02
N ASP A 316 -0.40 15.31 41.74
CA ASP A 316 0.86 15.56 41.04
C ASP A 316 1.18 17.05 41.11
N LEU A 317 2.34 17.37 41.68
CA LEU A 317 2.83 18.73 41.87
C LEU A 317 3.98 18.99 40.88
N ALA A 318 3.75 19.83 39.88
CA ALA A 318 4.76 20.13 38.87
C ALA A 318 5.82 21.09 39.43
N ALA A 319 7.06 20.61 39.59
CA ALA A 319 8.22 21.38 40.03
C ALA A 319 9.36 21.26 39.01
N SER A 320 10.32 22.21 39.05
CA SER A 320 11.52 22.12 38.21
C SER A 320 12.44 21.00 38.70
N THR A 321 13.11 20.31 37.78
CA THR A 321 14.09 19.26 38.11
C THR A 321 15.13 19.78 39.12
N GLY A 322 15.38 19.02 40.19
CA GLY A 322 16.30 19.41 41.27
C GLY A 322 15.66 20.19 42.43
N THR A 323 14.35 20.47 42.39
CA THR A 323 13.66 21.11 43.53
C THR A 323 13.63 20.16 44.73
N PRO A 324 14.12 20.57 45.92
CA PRO A 324 14.13 19.69 47.10
C PRO A 324 12.73 19.27 47.53
N VAL A 325 12.56 17.99 47.82
CA VAL A 325 11.33 17.42 48.41
C VAL A 325 11.52 17.33 49.92
N LYS A 326 10.61 17.97 50.67
CA LYS A 326 10.57 18.03 52.13
C LYS A 326 9.50 17.07 52.66
N ALA A 327 9.72 16.55 53.87
CA ALA A 327 8.68 15.83 54.59
C ALA A 327 7.51 16.78 54.87
N ALA A 328 6.29 16.34 54.57
CA ALA A 328 5.09 17.14 54.78
C ALA A 328 4.78 17.36 56.27
N ALA A 329 5.33 16.52 57.15
CA ALA A 329 5.23 16.61 58.60
C ALA A 329 6.41 15.86 59.24
N ASP A 330 6.59 16.04 60.55
CA ASP A 330 7.54 15.26 61.34
C ASP A 330 7.18 13.78 61.30
N GLY A 331 8.19 12.93 61.13
CA GLY A 331 8.03 11.49 61.01
C GLY A 331 9.37 10.79 60.86
N ARG A 332 9.34 9.46 60.80
CA ARG A 332 10.51 8.62 60.53
C ARG A 332 10.27 7.86 59.21
N VAL A 333 11.27 7.89 58.33
CA VAL A 333 11.25 7.20 57.03
C VAL A 333 11.46 5.71 57.23
#